data_AF-A0A426D8J0-F1
#
_entry.id   AF-A0A426D8J0-F1
#
_cell.length_a   1.000
_cell.length_b   1.000
_cell.length_c   1.000
_cell.angle_alpha   90.00
_cell.angle_beta   90.00
_cell.angle_gamma   90.00
#
_symmetry.space_group_name_H-M   'P 1'
#
loop_
_entity.id
_entity.type
_entity.pdbx_description
1 polymer ?
#
loop_
_entity_poly.entity_id
_entity_poly.type
_entity_poly.pdbx_seq_one_letter_code
_entity_poly.pdbx_strand_id
1 'polypeptide(L)'
;MPEYTIADFKRLLANHPSDAVLAAALTDERKGVQQVYRRYLKQREKVAALTARFNRHMQLERDFWAHGGQYVTGIDEVGRGPLAGPVVTAAVVLPQDFDLLEVNDSKQLTAKKRAELMPKILEEAVAVSLGVASPQQIDQLNIYEATRVAMAQAVNNLSVQPTRLLVDAMQIPVPIPQTRLIKGDAKSASISAASIVAKVARDHLMATYAQVYPGYDFADNMGYGTAKHLAGLQQLGVTPIHRRSFSPVQNAIRR
;
A
#
# COMPACT_ATOMS: atom_id res chain seq x y z
N MET A 1 -18.10 14.91 -43.88
CA MET A 1 -17.35 15.04 -42.61
C MET A 1 -15.88 15.04 -42.95
N PRO A 2 -15.01 15.85 -42.32
CA PRO A 2 -13.58 15.77 -42.59
C PRO A 2 -13.13 14.33 -42.38
N GLU A 3 -12.44 13.77 -43.37
CA GLU A 3 -12.02 12.38 -43.36
C GLU A 3 -10.85 12.25 -42.38
N TYR A 4 -11.16 12.04 -41.10
CA TYR A 4 -10.15 11.89 -40.06
C TYR A 4 -9.20 10.77 -40.44
N THR A 5 -7.90 11.01 -40.31
CA THR A 5 -6.91 9.94 -40.43
C THR A 5 -6.93 9.06 -39.17
N ILE A 6 -6.29 7.89 -39.23
CA ILE A 6 -6.08 7.07 -38.02
C ILE A 6 -5.31 7.85 -36.94
N ALA A 7 -4.39 8.73 -37.34
CA ALA A 7 -3.64 9.59 -36.43
C ALA A 7 -4.56 10.63 -35.76
N ASP A 8 -5.51 11.20 -36.50
CA ASP A 8 -6.52 12.10 -35.94
C ASP A 8 -7.38 11.40 -34.91
N PHE A 9 -7.87 10.19 -35.20
CA PHE A 9 -8.64 9.40 -34.23
C PHE A 9 -7.83 9.08 -32.96
N LYS A 10 -6.53 8.74 -33.09
CA LYS A 10 -5.67 8.52 -31.92
C LYS A 10 -5.58 9.76 -31.03
N ARG A 11 -5.43 10.95 -31.64
CA ARG A 11 -5.33 12.22 -30.93
C ARG A 11 -6.66 12.63 -30.30
N LEU A 12 -7.75 12.55 -31.07
CA LEU A 12 -9.07 13.02 -30.64
C LEU A 12 -9.67 12.10 -29.56
N LEU A 13 -9.51 10.78 -29.67
CA LEU A 13 -10.00 9.84 -28.65
C LEU A 13 -9.17 9.86 -27.37
N ALA A 14 -7.93 10.33 -27.41
CA ALA A 14 -7.10 10.47 -26.21
C ALA A 14 -7.50 11.68 -25.35
N ASN A 15 -8.08 12.72 -25.96
CA ASN A 15 -8.30 14.02 -25.33
C ASN A 15 -9.78 14.44 -25.42
N HIS A 16 -10.59 14.05 -24.42
CA HIS A 16 -12.01 14.42 -24.29
C HIS A 16 -12.78 14.43 -25.64
N PRO A 17 -12.99 13.25 -26.25
CA PRO A 17 -13.64 13.17 -27.56
C PRO A 17 -15.08 13.69 -27.50
N SER A 18 -15.47 14.47 -28.50
CA SER A 18 -16.87 14.87 -28.68
C SER A 18 -17.72 13.69 -29.16
N ASP A 19 -19.04 13.79 -28.94
CA ASP A 19 -19.99 12.76 -29.40
C ASP A 19 -19.90 12.52 -30.91
N ALA A 20 -19.60 13.56 -31.69
CA ALA A 20 -19.39 13.44 -33.13
C ALA A 20 -18.15 12.59 -33.48
N VAL A 21 -17.06 12.74 -32.74
CA VAL A 21 -15.85 11.92 -32.94
C VAL A 21 -16.11 10.46 -32.54
N LEU A 22 -16.86 10.23 -31.46
CA LEU A 22 -17.23 8.89 -31.02
C LEU A 22 -18.13 8.19 -32.03
N ALA A 23 -19.15 8.89 -32.54
CA ALA A 23 -20.04 8.38 -33.58
C ALA A 23 -19.26 8.04 -34.86
N ALA A 24 -18.38 8.95 -35.30
CA ALA A 24 -17.54 8.71 -36.48
C ALA A 24 -16.61 7.50 -36.30
N ALA A 25 -15.97 7.34 -35.14
CA ALA A 25 -15.08 6.22 -34.86
C ALA A 25 -15.83 4.88 -34.79
N LEU A 26 -17.06 4.88 -34.28
CA LEU A 26 -17.91 3.69 -34.19
C LEU A 26 -18.27 3.15 -35.57
N THR A 27 -18.62 4.03 -36.51
CA THR A 27 -19.08 3.66 -37.86
C THR A 27 -17.96 3.48 -38.88
N ASP A 28 -16.70 3.78 -38.53
CA ASP A 28 -15.56 3.73 -39.45
C ASP A 28 -15.09 2.29 -39.70
N GLU A 29 -15.13 1.79 -40.93
CA GLU A 29 -14.78 0.38 -41.22
C GLU A 29 -13.27 0.08 -41.21
N ARG A 30 -12.41 1.11 -41.19
CA ARG A 30 -10.96 0.91 -41.27
C ARG A 30 -10.48 0.20 -40.00
N LYS A 31 -9.86 -0.98 -40.17
CA LYS A 31 -9.34 -1.82 -39.07
C LYS A 31 -8.51 -1.05 -38.03
N GLY A 32 -7.70 -0.09 -38.50
CA GLY A 32 -6.88 0.78 -37.64
C GLY A 32 -7.71 1.71 -36.76
N VAL A 33 -8.79 2.32 -37.28
CA VAL A 33 -9.71 3.16 -36.50
C VAL A 33 -10.45 2.31 -35.47
N GLN A 34 -10.99 1.16 -35.89
CA GLN A 34 -11.67 0.22 -35.00
C GLN A 34 -10.76 -0.30 -33.87
N GLN A 35 -9.46 -0.47 -34.12
CA GLN A 35 -8.52 -0.83 -33.06
C GLN A 35 -8.31 0.32 -32.06
N VAL A 36 -8.18 1.56 -32.54
CA VAL A 36 -8.04 2.74 -31.68
C VAL A 36 -9.31 2.96 -30.85
N TYR A 37 -10.48 2.83 -31.45
CA TYR A 37 -11.77 2.97 -30.76
C TYR A 37 -11.96 1.89 -29.68
N ARG A 38 -11.68 0.61 -29.99
CA ARG A 38 -11.71 -0.47 -28.97
C ARG A 38 -10.74 -0.22 -27.81
N ARG A 39 -9.54 0.31 -28.09
CA ARG A 39 -8.58 0.69 -27.04
C ARG A 39 -9.15 1.81 -26.16
N TYR A 40 -9.78 2.81 -26.76
CA TYR A 40 -10.45 3.89 -26.03
C TYR A 40 -11.57 3.37 -25.13
N LEU A 41 -12.46 2.51 -25.64
CA LEU A 41 -13.53 1.90 -24.85
C LEU A 41 -12.99 1.11 -23.65
N LYS A 42 -12.00 0.24 -23.88
CA LYS A 42 -11.34 -0.53 -22.81
C LYS A 42 -10.69 0.37 -21.75
N GLN A 43 -10.10 1.48 -22.16
CA GLN A 43 -9.53 2.45 -21.22
C GLN A 43 -10.62 3.12 -20.36
N ARG A 44 -11.77 3.48 -20.96
CA ARG A 44 -12.90 4.04 -20.21
C ARG A 44 -13.50 3.05 -19.23
N GLU A 45 -13.72 1.81 -19.65
CA GLU A 45 -14.19 0.74 -18.77
C GLU A 45 -13.25 0.55 -17.58
N LYS A 46 -11.93 0.56 -17.83
CA LYS A 46 -10.91 0.47 -16.77
C LYS A 46 -11.01 1.64 -15.79
N VAL A 47 -11.13 2.88 -16.28
CA VAL A 47 -11.27 4.07 -15.42
C VAL A 47 -12.58 4.03 -14.63
N ALA A 48 -13.69 3.64 -15.26
CA ALA A 48 -14.98 3.49 -14.58
C ALA A 48 -14.92 2.43 -13.48
N ALA A 49 -14.29 1.27 -13.75
CA ALA A 49 -14.10 0.22 -12.75
C ALA A 49 -13.21 0.65 -11.59
N LEU A 50 -12.13 1.38 -11.86
CA LEU A 50 -11.26 1.97 -10.83
C LEU A 50 -12.01 2.97 -9.96
N THR A 51 -12.78 3.87 -10.59
CA THR A 51 -13.60 4.87 -9.91
C THR A 51 -14.64 4.21 -9.01
N ALA A 52 -15.37 3.21 -9.53
CA ALA A 52 -16.36 2.46 -8.77
C ALA A 52 -15.74 1.73 -7.57
N ARG A 53 -14.58 1.09 -7.77
CA ARG A 53 -13.84 0.44 -6.67
C ARG A 53 -13.40 1.47 -5.62
N PHE A 54 -12.75 2.54 -6.04
CA PHE A 54 -12.26 3.58 -5.16
C PHE A 54 -13.39 4.20 -4.34
N ASN A 55 -14.52 4.51 -4.96
CA ASN A 55 -15.70 5.01 -4.25
C ASN A 55 -16.23 4.03 -3.20
N ARG A 56 -16.19 2.72 -3.45
CA ARG A 56 -16.53 1.72 -2.42
C ARG A 56 -15.51 1.71 -1.28
N HIS A 57 -14.22 1.85 -1.59
CA HIS A 57 -13.17 1.87 -0.56
C HIS A 57 -13.20 3.17 0.27
N MET A 58 -13.70 4.28 -0.27
CA MET A 58 -13.85 5.55 0.45
C MET A 58 -15.15 5.64 1.27
N GLN A 59 -16.01 4.60 1.25
CA GLN A 59 -17.33 4.68 1.85
C GLN A 59 -17.27 4.92 3.36
N LEU A 60 -16.36 4.24 4.07
CA LEU A 60 -16.21 4.38 5.52
C LEU A 60 -15.72 5.77 5.92
N GLU A 61 -14.75 6.31 5.18
CA GLU A 61 -14.22 7.65 5.36
C GLU A 61 -15.30 8.71 5.12
N ARG A 62 -16.03 8.59 4.01
CA ARG A 62 -17.12 9.50 3.64
C ARG A 62 -18.29 9.46 4.61
N ASP A 63 -18.69 8.26 5.05
CA ASP A 63 -19.74 8.11 6.05
C ASP A 63 -19.33 8.81 7.35
N PHE A 64 -18.06 8.71 7.77
CA PHE A 64 -17.59 9.41 8.96
C PHE A 64 -17.57 10.93 8.80
N TRP A 65 -17.12 11.45 7.66
CA TRP A 65 -17.15 12.89 7.37
C TRP A 65 -18.56 13.45 7.31
N ALA A 66 -19.52 12.70 6.75
CA ALA A 66 -20.92 13.10 6.69
C ALA A 66 -21.56 13.26 8.08
N HIS A 67 -21.03 12.59 9.11
CA HIS A 67 -21.48 12.70 10.50
C HIS A 67 -20.65 13.71 11.31
N GLY A 68 -19.96 14.65 10.66
CA GLY A 68 -19.20 15.73 11.32
C GLY A 68 -17.81 15.33 11.80
N GLY A 69 -17.34 14.13 11.43
CA GLY A 69 -15.98 13.70 11.69
C GLY A 69 -14.96 14.48 10.86
N GLN A 70 -13.76 14.68 11.40
CA GLN A 70 -12.71 15.47 10.73
C GLN A 70 -11.58 14.57 10.21
N TYR A 71 -10.83 13.94 11.11
CA TYR A 71 -9.64 13.16 10.77
C TYR A 71 -9.89 11.67 10.96
N VAL A 72 -10.15 10.97 9.85
CA VAL A 72 -10.12 9.50 9.75
C VAL A 72 -8.72 9.06 9.40
N THR A 73 -8.20 8.10 10.17
CA THR A 73 -6.86 7.56 9.98
C THR A 73 -6.94 6.08 9.63
N GLY A 74 -6.40 5.70 8.48
CA GLY A 74 -6.18 4.31 8.12
C GLY A 74 -4.83 3.83 8.62
N ILE A 75 -4.80 2.60 9.13
CA ILE A 75 -3.61 2.01 9.76
C ILE A 75 -3.41 0.59 9.26
N ASP A 76 -2.19 0.29 8.85
CA ASP A 76 -1.77 -1.05 8.43
C ASP A 76 -0.31 -1.34 8.80
N GLU A 77 0.06 -2.62 8.80
CA GLU A 77 1.40 -3.09 9.07
C GLU A 77 1.99 -3.97 7.97
N VAL A 78 3.31 -4.02 7.93
CA VAL A 78 4.06 -4.98 7.11
C VAL A 78 5.19 -5.60 7.92
N GLY A 79 5.53 -6.84 7.57
CA GLY A 79 6.70 -7.49 8.11
C GLY A 79 6.45 -8.30 9.37
N ARG A 80 5.23 -8.82 9.59
CA ARG A 80 4.99 -9.71 10.74
C ARG A 80 5.62 -11.10 10.62
N GLY A 81 5.59 -11.69 9.43
CA GLY A 81 6.11 -13.05 9.17
C GLY A 81 7.63 -13.23 8.98
N PRO A 82 8.40 -12.24 8.47
CA PRO A 82 9.85 -12.35 8.29
C PRO A 82 10.63 -12.80 9.53
N LEU A 83 11.74 -13.50 9.30
CA LEU A 83 12.71 -13.89 10.33
C LEU A 83 13.66 -12.74 10.71
N ALA A 84 13.80 -11.75 9.82
CA ALA A 84 14.69 -10.62 10.01
C ALA A 84 14.02 -9.28 9.64
N GLY A 85 14.55 -8.20 10.22
CA GLY A 85 14.07 -6.84 10.07
C GLY A 85 12.88 -6.52 10.99
N PRO A 86 12.47 -5.24 11.05
CA PRO A 86 11.40 -4.80 11.92
C PRO A 86 10.01 -5.11 11.36
N VAL A 87 9.00 -4.89 12.21
CA VAL A 87 7.64 -4.59 11.77
C VAL A 87 7.56 -3.08 11.53
N VAL A 88 7.02 -2.69 10.38
CA VAL A 88 6.77 -1.28 10.05
C VAL A 88 5.27 -1.10 9.92
N THR A 89 4.76 -0.03 10.53
CA THR A 89 3.36 0.36 10.52
C THR A 89 3.27 1.77 9.94
N ALA A 90 2.16 2.08 9.27
CA ALA A 90 1.87 3.43 8.83
C ALA A 90 0.48 3.86 9.31
N ALA A 91 0.35 5.13 9.66
CA ALA A 91 -0.91 5.79 9.90
C ALA A 91 -1.07 6.90 8.86
N VAL A 92 -2.18 6.91 8.12
CA VAL A 92 -2.43 7.85 7.03
C VAL A 92 -3.79 8.52 7.20
N VAL A 93 -3.79 9.85 7.19
CA VAL A 93 -4.98 10.71 7.21
C VAL A 93 -5.19 11.27 5.82
N LEU A 94 -6.27 10.87 5.16
CA LEU A 94 -6.61 11.35 3.81
C LEU A 94 -7.51 12.59 3.88
N PRO A 95 -7.39 13.54 2.93
CA PRO A 95 -8.34 14.64 2.81
C PRO A 95 -9.64 14.17 2.15
N GLN A 96 -10.70 14.99 2.23
CA GLN A 96 -12.02 14.63 1.71
C GLN A 96 -12.08 14.52 0.19
N ASP A 97 -11.24 15.30 -0.50
CA ASP A 97 -11.08 15.38 -1.95
C ASP A 97 -9.99 14.44 -2.50
N PHE A 98 -9.48 13.51 -1.68
CA PHE A 98 -8.51 12.50 -2.11
C PHE A 98 -9.02 11.70 -3.32
N ASP A 99 -8.27 11.70 -4.41
CA ASP A 99 -8.71 11.17 -5.71
C ASP A 99 -7.71 10.25 -6.41
N LEU A 100 -6.70 9.74 -5.68
CA LEU A 100 -5.78 8.71 -6.19
C LEU A 100 -6.46 7.35 -6.40
N LEU A 101 -7.23 7.22 -7.48
CA LEU A 101 -8.07 6.06 -7.81
C LEU A 101 -7.30 4.73 -7.86
N GLU A 102 -6.01 4.79 -8.17
CA GLU A 102 -5.14 3.63 -8.31
C GLU A 102 -4.72 3.03 -6.96
N VAL A 103 -4.88 3.75 -5.84
CA VAL A 103 -4.66 3.23 -4.49
C VAL A 103 -5.51 1.99 -4.26
N ASN A 104 -4.86 0.95 -3.75
CA ASN A 104 -5.43 -0.35 -3.45
C ASN A 104 -4.52 -1.08 -2.45
N ASP A 105 -4.95 -2.25 -1.98
CA ASP A 105 -4.12 -3.18 -1.21
C ASP A 105 -2.72 -3.33 -1.84
N SER A 106 -1.69 -3.05 -1.04
CA SER A 106 -0.29 -3.11 -1.44
C SER A 106 0.11 -4.45 -2.07
N LYS A 107 -0.51 -5.56 -1.66
CA LYS A 107 -0.25 -6.91 -2.18
C LYS A 107 -0.77 -7.10 -3.61
N GLN A 108 -1.78 -6.32 -4.00
CA GLN A 108 -2.36 -6.33 -5.35
C GLN A 108 -1.64 -5.40 -6.33
N LEU A 109 -0.65 -4.64 -5.85
CA LEU A 109 0.13 -3.71 -6.63
C LEU A 109 1.53 -4.28 -6.91
N THR A 110 2.15 -3.85 -8.01
CA THR A 110 3.56 -4.16 -8.27
C THR A 110 4.47 -3.26 -7.43
N ALA A 111 5.72 -3.67 -7.18
CA ALA A 111 6.69 -2.83 -6.46
C ALA A 111 6.87 -1.46 -7.13
N LYS A 112 6.97 -1.44 -8.46
CA LYS A 112 7.02 -0.21 -9.25
C LYS A 112 5.81 0.68 -8.99
N LYS A 113 4.59 0.11 -9.03
CA LYS A 113 3.37 0.90 -8.82
C LYS A 113 3.28 1.47 -7.40
N ARG A 114 3.69 0.71 -6.38
CA ARG A 114 3.76 1.22 -5.00
C ARG A 114 4.75 2.38 -4.87
N ALA A 115 5.93 2.27 -5.48
CA ALA A 115 6.93 3.33 -5.48
C ALA A 115 6.46 4.60 -6.22
N GLU A 116 5.62 4.45 -7.25
CA GLU A 116 4.96 5.58 -7.93
C GLU A 116 3.85 6.23 -7.08
N LEU A 117 3.12 5.43 -6.27
CA LEU A 117 1.97 5.90 -5.48
C LEU A 117 2.38 6.52 -4.14
N MET A 118 3.39 5.98 -3.46
CA MET A 118 3.83 6.51 -2.17
C MET A 118 4.09 8.02 -2.17
N PRO A 119 4.87 8.62 -3.09
CA PRO A 119 5.10 10.07 -3.07
C PRO A 119 3.81 10.88 -3.25
N LYS A 120 2.88 10.41 -4.09
CA LYS A 120 1.58 11.07 -4.28
C LYS A 120 0.70 11.00 -3.04
N ILE A 121 0.69 9.84 -2.37
CA ILE A 121 0.00 9.68 -1.08
C ILE A 121 0.59 10.65 -0.05
N LEU A 122 1.92 10.77 0.03
CA LEU A 122 2.57 11.69 0.96
C LEU A 122 2.29 13.17 0.66
N GLU A 123 2.13 13.52 -0.63
CA GLU A 123 1.83 14.88 -1.08
C GLU A 123 0.38 15.27 -0.78
N GLU A 124 -0.58 14.37 -1.01
CA GLU A 124 -2.01 14.66 -0.85
C GLU A 124 -2.54 14.38 0.57
N ALA A 125 -1.92 13.47 1.32
CA ALA A 125 -2.38 13.14 2.66
C ALA A 125 -2.24 14.32 3.62
N VAL A 126 -3.25 14.51 4.47
CA VAL A 126 -3.25 15.53 5.53
C VAL A 126 -2.11 15.27 6.53
N ALA A 127 -1.90 14.00 6.87
CA ALA A 127 -0.82 13.58 7.75
C ALA A 127 -0.45 12.13 7.48
N VAL A 128 0.84 11.83 7.56
CA VAL A 128 1.38 10.46 7.48
C VAL A 128 2.41 10.30 8.57
N SER A 129 2.38 9.16 9.24
CA SER A 129 3.40 8.80 10.22
C SER A 129 3.72 7.32 10.18
N LEU A 130 4.94 6.99 10.57
CA LEU A 130 5.44 5.62 10.64
C LEU A 130 5.69 5.23 12.10
N GLY A 131 5.38 3.98 12.41
CA GLY A 131 5.77 3.34 13.66
C GLY A 131 6.57 2.09 13.35
N VAL A 132 7.60 1.81 14.15
CA VAL A 132 8.56 0.73 13.88
C VAL A 132 8.81 -0.05 15.16
N ALA A 133 8.60 -1.36 15.09
CA ALA A 133 9.04 -2.28 16.14
C ALA A 133 10.29 -3.03 15.69
N SER A 134 11.39 -2.82 16.40
CA SER A 134 12.66 -3.47 16.15
C SER A 134 12.59 -4.99 16.42
N PRO A 135 13.50 -5.80 15.85
CA PRO A 135 13.63 -7.21 16.20
C PRO A 135 13.77 -7.45 17.71
N GLN A 136 14.48 -6.56 18.42
CA GLN A 136 14.64 -6.62 19.87
C GLN A 136 13.31 -6.41 20.60
N GLN A 137 12.52 -5.43 20.17
CA GLN A 137 11.18 -5.20 20.73
C GLN A 137 10.24 -6.36 20.42
N ILE A 138 10.32 -6.94 19.22
CA ILE A 138 9.56 -8.15 18.85
C ILE A 138 9.92 -9.33 19.75
N ASP A 139 11.20 -9.55 20.00
CA ASP A 139 11.68 -10.63 20.86
C ASP A 139 11.26 -10.43 22.33
N GLN A 140 11.18 -9.18 22.80
CA GLN A 140 10.77 -8.84 24.17
C GLN A 140 9.26 -8.94 24.39
N LEU A 141 8.47 -8.44 23.43
CA LEU A 141 7.03 -8.26 23.60
C LEU A 141 6.19 -9.35 22.96
N ASN A 142 6.76 -10.18 22.08
CA ASN A 142 6.09 -10.97 21.05
C ASN A 142 5.62 -10.14 19.84
N ILE A 143 5.39 -10.81 18.71
CA ILE A 143 5.05 -10.17 17.44
C ILE A 143 3.71 -9.42 17.44
N TYR A 144 2.73 -9.91 18.19
CA TYR A 144 1.40 -9.31 18.26
C TYR A 144 1.46 -7.98 19.02
N GLU A 145 2.05 -7.98 20.22
CA GLU A 145 2.16 -6.76 21.04
C GLU A 145 3.15 -5.76 20.46
N ALA A 146 4.27 -6.20 19.90
CA ALA A 146 5.20 -5.31 19.21
C ALA A 146 4.54 -4.58 18.03
N THR A 147 3.67 -5.27 17.28
CA THR A 147 2.89 -4.64 16.19
C THR A 147 1.93 -3.59 16.75
N ARG A 148 1.21 -3.89 17.83
CA ARG A 148 0.29 -2.94 18.49
C ARG A 148 1.01 -1.69 19.00
N VAL A 149 2.20 -1.84 19.57
CA VAL A 149 3.04 -0.73 20.02
C VAL A 149 3.50 0.12 18.83
N ALA A 150 3.96 -0.50 17.74
CA ALA A 150 4.34 0.24 16.52
C ALA A 150 3.14 1.01 15.95
N MET A 151 1.96 0.41 15.86
CA MET A 151 0.74 1.10 15.41
C MET A 151 0.40 2.29 16.30
N ALA A 152 0.50 2.15 17.63
CA ALA A 152 0.28 3.25 18.56
C ALA A 152 1.30 4.38 18.38
N GLN A 153 2.57 4.05 18.14
CA GLN A 153 3.60 5.05 17.81
C GLN A 153 3.25 5.81 16.53
N ALA A 154 2.83 5.11 15.46
CA ALA A 154 2.43 5.75 14.21
C ALA A 154 1.29 6.74 14.44
N VAL A 155 0.26 6.35 15.21
CA VAL A 155 -0.87 7.22 15.55
C VAL A 155 -0.45 8.45 16.37
N ASN A 156 0.34 8.24 17.42
CA ASN A 156 0.73 9.31 18.35
C ASN A 156 1.70 10.33 17.71
N ASN A 157 2.39 9.94 16.63
CA ASN A 157 3.34 10.77 15.91
C ASN A 157 2.69 11.50 14.70
N LEU A 158 1.37 11.44 14.52
CA LEU A 158 0.70 12.23 13.48
C LEU A 158 0.75 13.72 13.84
N SER A 159 0.88 14.57 12.82
CA SER A 159 0.85 16.03 12.96
C SER A 159 -0.54 16.58 13.30
N VAL A 160 -1.58 15.76 13.16
CA VAL A 160 -2.98 16.07 13.51
C VAL A 160 -3.51 15.00 14.45
N GLN A 161 -4.44 15.37 15.33
CA GLN A 161 -5.08 14.42 16.25
C GLN A 161 -6.18 13.63 15.53
N PRO A 162 -6.08 12.30 15.39
CA PRO A 162 -7.14 11.50 14.80
C PRO A 162 -8.40 11.51 15.64
N THR A 163 -9.54 11.50 14.97
CA THR A 163 -10.87 11.39 15.60
C THR A 163 -11.46 9.98 15.45
N ARG A 164 -10.98 9.21 14.46
CA ARG A 164 -11.36 7.82 14.20
C ARG A 164 -10.20 7.06 13.58
N LEU A 165 -9.97 5.84 14.05
CA LEU A 165 -9.03 4.91 13.44
C LEU A 165 -9.76 3.82 12.67
N LEU A 166 -9.32 3.52 11.45
CA LEU A 166 -9.68 2.34 10.69
C LEU A 166 -8.45 1.42 10.68
N VAL A 167 -8.59 0.22 11.24
CA VAL A 167 -7.45 -0.69 11.51
C VAL A 167 -7.71 -2.06 10.89
N ASP A 168 -6.71 -2.63 10.21
CA ASP A 168 -6.79 -4.02 9.75
C ASP A 168 -6.59 -4.99 10.92
N ALA A 169 -7.67 -5.66 11.32
CA ALA A 169 -7.68 -6.82 12.21
C ALA A 169 -6.99 -6.70 13.61
N MET A 170 -6.70 -5.50 14.14
CA MET A 170 -6.07 -5.32 15.47
C MET A 170 -6.69 -4.19 16.30
N GLN A 171 -6.52 -4.25 17.64
CA GLN A 171 -6.89 -3.17 18.56
C GLN A 171 -5.64 -2.41 18.99
N ILE A 172 -5.58 -1.11 18.72
CA ILE A 172 -4.42 -0.28 19.08
C ILE A 172 -4.61 0.25 20.51
N PRO A 173 -3.58 0.25 21.38
CA PRO A 173 -3.70 0.72 22.76
C PRO A 173 -3.69 2.27 22.85
N VAL A 174 -4.68 2.92 22.25
CA VAL A 174 -4.88 4.38 22.29
C VAL A 174 -6.35 4.72 22.59
N PRO A 175 -6.63 5.82 23.30
CA PRO A 175 -7.99 6.23 23.69
C PRO A 175 -8.74 6.93 22.54
N ILE A 176 -8.56 6.46 21.31
CA ILE A 176 -9.22 6.99 20.11
C ILE A 176 -10.23 5.94 19.63
N PRO A 177 -11.46 6.33 19.24
CA PRO A 177 -12.42 5.39 18.68
C PRO A 177 -11.88 4.63 17.46
N GLN A 178 -12.04 3.30 17.42
CA GLN A 178 -11.45 2.44 16.38
C GLN A 178 -12.49 1.55 15.74
N THR A 179 -12.46 1.43 14.42
CA THR A 179 -13.22 0.46 13.64
C THR A 179 -12.25 -0.60 13.14
N ARG A 180 -12.43 -1.82 13.63
CA ARG A 180 -11.65 -2.98 13.21
C ARG A 180 -12.29 -3.60 11.98
N LEU A 181 -11.51 -3.75 10.92
CA LEU A 181 -11.97 -4.33 9.67
C LEU A 181 -11.23 -5.64 9.43
N ILE A 182 -11.96 -6.68 9.02
CA ILE A 182 -11.34 -7.90 8.48
C ILE A 182 -11.05 -7.63 7.01
N LYS A 183 -9.78 -7.72 6.60
CA LYS A 183 -9.29 -7.33 5.26
C LYS A 183 -9.57 -5.86 5.00
N GLY A 184 -9.12 -5.02 5.93
CA GLY A 184 -9.32 -3.57 5.88
C GLY A 184 -8.70 -2.91 4.66
N ASP A 185 -7.56 -3.43 4.21
CA ASP A 185 -6.85 -3.02 2.98
C ASP A 185 -7.72 -3.09 1.71
N ALA A 186 -8.70 -3.99 1.67
CA ALA A 186 -9.67 -4.14 0.59
C ALA A 186 -11.01 -3.37 0.80
N LYS A 187 -11.15 -2.63 1.89
CA LYS A 187 -12.41 -1.98 2.29
C LYS A 187 -12.29 -0.50 2.61
N SER A 188 -11.08 -0.02 2.87
CA SER A 188 -10.81 1.37 3.26
C SER A 188 -9.65 1.90 2.44
N ALA A 189 -9.85 3.06 1.80
CA ALA A 189 -8.81 3.72 1.02
C ALA A 189 -7.67 4.23 1.92
N SER A 190 -7.98 4.70 3.12
CA SER A 190 -6.96 5.13 4.08
C SER A 190 -6.11 3.95 4.57
N ILE A 191 -6.70 2.77 4.81
CA ILE A 191 -5.92 1.54 5.11
C ILE A 191 -5.12 1.10 3.87
N SER A 192 -5.70 1.13 2.67
CA SER A 192 -4.95 0.85 1.43
C SER A 192 -3.72 1.76 1.30
N ALA A 193 -3.87 3.07 1.56
CA ALA A 193 -2.78 4.03 1.53
C ALA A 193 -1.71 3.72 2.58
N ALA A 194 -2.11 3.44 3.83
CA ALA A 194 -1.20 3.00 4.89
C ALA A 194 -0.43 1.73 4.52
N SER A 195 -1.09 0.75 3.90
CA SER A 195 -0.46 -0.49 3.43
C SER A 195 0.67 -0.23 2.43
N ILE A 196 0.47 0.73 1.51
CA ILE A 196 1.47 1.12 0.51
C ILE A 196 2.65 1.81 1.18
N VAL A 197 2.39 2.80 2.04
CA VAL A 197 3.44 3.56 2.73
C VAL A 197 4.29 2.62 3.60
N ALA A 198 3.65 1.78 4.41
CA ALA A 198 4.34 0.82 5.26
C ALA A 198 5.18 -0.16 4.43
N LYS A 199 4.62 -0.71 3.35
CA LYS A 199 5.30 -1.66 2.47
C LYS A 199 6.53 -1.07 1.80
N VAL A 200 6.41 0.13 1.21
CA VAL A 200 7.54 0.78 0.53
C VAL A 200 8.63 1.18 1.54
N ALA A 201 8.26 1.73 2.70
CA ALA A 201 9.21 2.07 3.75
C ALA A 201 9.99 0.84 4.25
N ARG A 202 9.29 -0.29 4.50
CA ARG A 202 9.96 -1.51 4.94
C ARG A 202 10.86 -2.12 3.86
N ASP A 203 10.39 -2.18 2.61
CA ASP A 203 11.19 -2.76 1.52
C ASP A 203 12.47 -1.95 1.29
N HIS A 204 12.40 -0.62 1.39
CA HIS A 204 13.59 0.23 1.34
C HIS A 204 14.58 -0.11 2.47
N LEU A 205 14.08 -0.23 3.71
CA LEU A 205 14.92 -0.60 4.85
C LEU A 205 15.57 -1.98 4.68
N MET A 206 14.83 -2.96 4.16
CA MET A 206 15.38 -4.30 3.89
C MET A 206 16.43 -4.28 2.78
N ALA A 207 16.26 -3.43 1.75
CA ALA A 207 17.28 -3.23 0.72
C ALA A 207 18.57 -2.62 1.31
N THR A 208 18.46 -1.66 2.24
CA THR A 208 19.62 -1.15 2.99
C THR A 208 20.29 -2.26 3.81
N TYR A 209 19.50 -3.07 4.52
CA TYR A 209 20.06 -4.20 5.28
C TYR A 209 20.73 -5.26 4.43
N ALA A 210 20.31 -5.46 3.18
CA ALA A 210 20.97 -6.37 2.25
C ALA A 210 22.42 -5.95 1.94
N GLN A 211 22.70 -4.63 1.97
CA GLN A 211 24.06 -4.10 1.79
C GLN A 211 24.90 -4.25 3.06
N VAL A 212 24.29 -4.02 4.23
CA VAL A 212 24.97 -4.11 5.54
C VAL A 212 25.25 -5.57 5.93
N TYR A 213 24.35 -6.49 5.60
CA TYR A 213 24.42 -7.91 5.91
C TYR A 213 24.31 -8.75 4.63
N PRO A 214 25.39 -8.84 3.84
CA PRO A 214 25.40 -9.66 2.62
C PRO A 214 25.30 -11.16 2.95
N GLY A 215 24.86 -11.95 1.98
CA GLY A 215 24.80 -13.42 2.07
C GLY A 215 23.46 -14.01 2.55
N TYR A 216 22.50 -13.17 2.96
CA TYR A 216 21.16 -13.61 3.39
C TYR A 216 20.06 -13.36 2.35
N ASP A 217 20.39 -12.79 1.19
CA ASP A 217 19.45 -12.53 0.08
C ASP A 217 18.30 -11.56 0.46
N PHE A 218 18.52 -10.68 1.45
CA PHE A 218 17.50 -9.75 1.98
C PHE A 218 16.91 -8.81 0.93
N ALA A 219 17.65 -8.50 -0.13
CA ALA A 219 17.18 -7.65 -1.23
C ALA A 219 16.03 -8.28 -2.01
N ASP A 220 15.93 -9.61 -2.05
CA ASP A 220 14.87 -10.33 -2.77
C ASP A 220 13.84 -10.90 -1.80
N ASN A 221 14.29 -11.48 -0.69
CA ASN A 221 13.40 -12.15 0.25
C ASN A 221 12.84 -11.26 1.35
N MET A 222 13.27 -10.00 1.49
CA MET A 222 12.74 -9.04 2.49
C MET A 222 12.73 -9.56 3.93
N GLY A 223 13.64 -10.48 4.27
CA GLY A 223 13.77 -11.13 5.57
C GLY A 223 12.87 -12.35 5.76
N TYR A 224 12.08 -12.76 4.77
CA TYR A 224 11.31 -14.02 4.83
C TYR A 224 12.25 -15.23 4.78
N GLY A 225 11.90 -16.32 5.48
CA GLY A 225 12.72 -17.52 5.61
C GLY A 225 12.76 -18.39 4.35
N THR A 226 13.28 -17.85 3.25
CA THR A 226 13.52 -18.60 2.00
C THR A 226 14.72 -19.55 2.15
N ALA A 227 14.86 -20.51 1.25
CA ALA A 227 16.01 -21.43 1.26
C ALA A 227 17.36 -20.69 1.26
N LYS A 228 17.48 -19.60 0.50
CA LYS A 228 18.69 -18.76 0.48
C LYS A 228 18.94 -18.06 1.81
N HIS A 229 17.90 -17.51 2.44
CA HIS A 229 18.02 -16.90 3.76
C HIS A 229 18.48 -17.92 4.81
N LEU A 230 17.88 -19.11 4.82
CA LEU A 230 18.25 -20.18 5.77
C LEU A 230 19.67 -20.69 5.54
N ALA A 231 20.12 -20.78 4.28
CA ALA A 231 21.51 -21.11 3.96
C ALA A 231 22.48 -20.05 4.50
N GLY A 232 22.17 -18.76 4.29
CA GLY A 232 22.95 -17.65 4.84
C GLY A 232 22.99 -17.68 6.37
N LEU A 233 21.85 -17.94 7.02
CA LEU A 233 21.75 -18.11 8.48
C LEU A 233 22.62 -19.25 9.00
N GLN A 234 22.68 -20.37 8.27
CA GLN A 234 23.52 -21.51 8.64
C GLN A 234 25.01 -21.25 8.43
N GLN A 235 25.39 -20.54 7.37
CA GLN A 235 26.78 -20.31 6.99
C GLN A 235 27.42 -19.13 7.74
N LEU A 236 26.67 -18.05 7.94
CA LEU A 236 27.16 -16.76 8.44
C LEU A 236 26.67 -16.46 9.87
N GLY A 237 25.72 -17.24 10.38
CA GLY A 237 25.14 -17.05 11.70
C GLY A 237 24.09 -15.95 11.76
N VAL A 238 23.72 -15.56 12.98
CA VAL A 238 22.62 -14.63 13.27
C VAL A 238 23.13 -13.18 13.29
N THR A 239 22.44 -12.28 12.61
CA THR A 239 22.74 -10.84 12.62
C THR A 239 21.89 -10.07 13.65
N PRO A 240 22.24 -8.81 14.00
CA PRO A 240 21.44 -7.98 14.91
C PRO A 240 19.99 -7.72 14.45
N ILE A 241 19.69 -7.90 13.16
CA ILE A 241 18.34 -7.68 12.63
C ILE A 241 17.47 -8.95 12.63
N HIS A 242 18.01 -10.11 13.01
CA HIS A 242 17.23 -11.34 13.13
C HIS A 242 16.39 -11.35 14.41
N ARG A 243 15.19 -11.90 14.32
CA ARG A 243 14.26 -12.09 15.45
C ARG A 243 14.60 -13.39 16.15
N ARG A 244 15.30 -13.30 17.28
CA ARG A 244 15.88 -14.45 17.98
C ARG A 244 14.81 -15.36 18.59
N SER A 245 13.62 -14.84 18.84
CA SER A 245 12.46 -15.59 19.34
C SER A 245 11.78 -16.46 18.27
N PHE A 246 12.03 -16.22 16.98
CA PHE A 246 11.35 -16.93 15.89
C PHE A 246 12.08 -18.24 15.56
N SER A 247 11.34 -19.33 15.40
CA SER A 247 11.86 -20.51 14.70
C SER A 247 11.92 -20.20 13.19
N PRO A 248 13.03 -20.49 12.48
CA PRO A 248 14.19 -21.28 12.87
C PRO A 248 15.40 -20.52 13.44
N VAL A 249 15.35 -19.19 13.60
CA VAL A 249 16.47 -18.37 14.14
C VAL A 249 16.87 -18.84 15.53
N GLN A 250 15.89 -19.11 16.40
CA GLN A 250 16.13 -19.63 17.75
C GLN A 250 16.98 -20.92 17.73
N ASN A 251 16.77 -21.79 16.74
CA ASN A 251 17.51 -23.04 16.61
C ASN A 251 18.95 -22.82 16.15
N ALA A 252 19.19 -21.80 15.33
CA ALA A 252 20.53 -21.44 14.88
C ALA A 252 21.41 -20.87 16.02
N ILE A 253 20.80 -20.22 17.04
CA ILE A 253 21.51 -19.68 18.21
C ILE A 253 21.92 -20.78 19.20
N ARG A 254 21.13 -21.85 19.28
CA ARG A 254 21.33 -22.95 20.25
C ARG A 254 22.36 -24.00 19.80
N ARG A 255 22.87 -23.90 18.58
CA ARG A 255 23.90 -24.79 18.02
C ARG A 255 25.28 -24.20 18.28
#